data_AF-A0A0Q5JCR4-F1
#
_entry.id   AF-A0A0Q5JCR4-F1
#
_cell.length_a   1.000
_cell.length_b   1.000
_cell.length_c   1.000
_cell.angle_alpha   90.00
_cell.angle_beta   90.00
_cell.angle_gamma   90.00
#
_symmetry.space_group_name_H-M   'P 1'
#
loop_
_entity.id
_entity.type
_entity.pdbx_description
1 polymer ?
#
loop_
_entity_poly.entity_id
_entity_poly.type
_entity_poly.pdbx_seq_one_letter_code
_entity_poly.pdbx_strand_id
1 'polypeptide(L)'
;MLAAGEAWLVWCAAHGGNPLDATVDDIRRAALDVHEHGGTETDVVDLVDQVGFMTGLWRSTEWLLLRRTILIPMGEGPLVQRRSEVRVQDGVLGTHDPAKCADDDASLIHRPSRHPLQSAPMAWHAELGLLERICGHGIHHPDLDALAYARRTRGTSVGDEFAQHDCDGCCGKENR
;
A
#
# COMPACT_ATOMS: atom_id res chain seq x y z
N MET A 1 -9.68 -27.98 6.00
CA MET A 1 -8.55 -27.15 5.53
C MET A 1 -8.05 -27.82 4.28
N LEU A 2 -8.32 -27.24 3.12
CA LEU A 2 -7.64 -27.62 1.88
C LEU A 2 -6.23 -27.03 1.96
N ALA A 3 -5.21 -27.75 1.50
CA ALA A 3 -3.90 -27.14 1.40
C ALA A 3 -3.94 -25.97 0.39
N ALA A 4 -3.14 -24.92 0.57
CA ALA A 4 -3.13 -23.75 -0.32
C ALA A 4 -3.00 -24.13 -1.82
N GLY A 5 -2.20 -25.15 -2.14
CA GLY A 5 -2.12 -25.71 -3.49
C GLY A 5 -3.41 -26.36 -4.02
N GLU A 6 -4.22 -26.99 -3.16
CA GLU A 6 -5.53 -27.54 -3.56
C GLU A 6 -6.54 -26.43 -3.81
N ALA A 7 -6.56 -25.39 -2.96
CA ALA A 7 -7.41 -24.22 -3.15
C ALA A 7 -7.10 -23.52 -4.49
N TRP A 8 -5.81 -23.38 -4.83
CA TRP A 8 -5.38 -22.86 -6.13
C TRP A 8 -5.89 -23.69 -7.31
N LEU A 9 -5.73 -25.02 -7.27
CA LEU A 9 -6.19 -25.90 -8.35
C LEU A 9 -7.71 -25.87 -8.53
N VAL A 10 -8.46 -25.83 -7.43
CA VAL A 10 -9.93 -25.68 -7.46
C VAL A 10 -10.31 -24.35 -8.09
N TRP A 11 -9.65 -23.25 -7.69
CA TRP A 11 -9.90 -21.94 -8.25
C TRP A 11 -9.61 -21.89 -9.76
N CYS A 12 -8.47 -22.42 -10.21
CA CYS A 12 -8.14 -22.52 -11.63
C CYS A 12 -9.19 -23.31 -12.42
N ALA A 13 -9.63 -24.45 -11.89
CA ALA A 13 -10.64 -25.28 -12.54
C ALA A 13 -11.99 -24.57 -12.66
N ALA A 14 -12.38 -23.79 -11.65
CA ALA A 14 -13.61 -23.02 -11.64
C ALA A 14 -13.58 -21.81 -12.60
N HIS A 15 -12.40 -21.21 -12.80
CA HIS A 15 -12.25 -19.96 -13.56
C HIS A 15 -11.55 -20.12 -14.92
N GLY A 16 -11.20 -21.35 -15.32
CA GLY A 16 -10.51 -21.64 -16.58
C GLY A 16 -9.05 -21.18 -16.60
N GLY A 17 -8.41 -21.03 -15.45
CA GLY A 17 -7.02 -20.59 -15.32
C GLY A 17 -6.02 -21.74 -15.56
N ASN A 18 -4.83 -21.41 -16.07
CA ASN A 18 -3.72 -22.36 -16.15
C ASN A 18 -2.89 -22.27 -14.85
N PRO A 19 -2.80 -23.35 -14.05
CA PRO A 19 -2.11 -23.30 -12.76
C PRO A 19 -0.60 -23.07 -12.86
N LEU A 20 0.00 -23.23 -14.05
CA LEU A 20 1.43 -23.05 -14.30
C LEU A 20 1.77 -21.74 -15.04
N ASP A 21 0.76 -21.03 -15.54
CA ASP A 21 0.90 -19.77 -16.29
C ASP A 21 0.02 -18.69 -15.65
N ALA A 22 0.11 -18.60 -14.32
CA ALA A 22 -0.66 -17.64 -13.54
C ALA A 22 -0.04 -16.25 -13.64
N THR A 23 -0.90 -15.23 -13.61
CA THR A 23 -0.49 -13.84 -13.38
C THR A 23 -0.63 -13.46 -11.91
N VAL A 24 -0.03 -12.35 -11.49
CA VAL A 24 -0.23 -11.81 -10.14
C VAL A 24 -1.70 -11.46 -9.87
N ASP A 25 -2.45 -11.06 -10.90
CA ASP A 25 -3.90 -10.80 -10.78
C ASP A 25 -4.70 -12.08 -10.52
N ASP A 26 -4.34 -13.20 -11.15
CA ASP A 26 -4.97 -14.50 -10.87
C ASP A 26 -4.75 -14.92 -9.42
N ILE A 27 -3.52 -14.75 -8.91
CA ILE A 27 -3.19 -15.03 -7.51
C ILE A 27 -4.01 -14.14 -6.57
N ARG A 28 -4.13 -12.83 -6.87
CA ARG A 28 -4.94 -11.90 -6.08
C ARG A 28 -6.39 -12.34 -6.02
N ARG A 29 -7.00 -12.65 -7.16
CA ARG A 29 -8.41 -13.06 -7.24
C ARG A 29 -8.66 -14.37 -6.50
N ALA A 30 -7.75 -15.34 -6.61
CA ALA A 30 -7.83 -16.59 -5.86
C ALA A 30 -7.69 -16.39 -4.34
N ALA A 31 -6.77 -15.53 -3.91
CA ALA A 31 -6.55 -15.23 -2.50
C ALA A 31 -7.76 -14.52 -1.86
N LEU A 32 -8.40 -13.59 -2.59
CA LEU A 32 -9.64 -12.94 -2.17
C LEU A 32 -10.82 -13.92 -2.10
N ASP A 33 -10.94 -14.83 -3.07
CA ASP A 33 -11.98 -15.87 -3.09
C ASP A 33 -11.85 -16.81 -1.86
N VAL A 34 -10.62 -17.19 -1.48
CA VAL A 34 -10.35 -17.94 -0.25
C VAL A 34 -10.84 -17.18 0.98
N HIS A 35 -10.57 -15.88 1.07
CA HIS A 35 -11.01 -15.05 2.19
C HIS A 35 -12.54 -14.94 2.27
N GLU A 36 -13.20 -14.67 1.13
CA GLU A 36 -14.66 -14.55 1.04
C GLU A 36 -15.40 -15.83 1.44
N HIS A 37 -14.78 -16.99 1.20
CA HIS A 37 -15.32 -18.30 1.57
C HIS A 37 -14.90 -18.78 2.98
N GLY A 38 -14.43 -17.86 3.83
CA GLY A 38 -14.15 -18.12 5.23
C GLY A 38 -12.75 -18.66 5.52
N GLY A 39 -11.82 -18.56 4.56
CA GLY A 39 -10.40 -18.79 4.78
C GLY A 39 -9.79 -17.76 5.73
N THR A 40 -8.83 -18.19 6.52
CA THR A 40 -8.09 -17.33 7.45
C THR A 40 -7.09 -16.45 6.71
N GLU A 41 -6.59 -15.40 7.38
CA GLU A 41 -5.49 -14.58 6.85
C GLU A 41 -4.25 -15.42 6.50
N THR A 42 -3.97 -16.46 7.30
CA THR A 42 -2.89 -17.42 7.02
C THR A 42 -3.16 -18.20 5.74
N ASP A 43 -4.38 -18.68 5.50
CA ASP A 43 -4.72 -19.40 4.27
C ASP A 43 -4.51 -18.53 3.02
N VAL A 44 -4.85 -17.23 3.11
CA VAL A 44 -4.65 -16.25 2.04
C VAL A 44 -3.15 -16.06 1.75
N VAL A 45 -2.33 -15.84 2.78
CA VAL A 45 -0.88 -15.65 2.62
C VAL A 45 -0.21 -16.92 2.11
N ASP A 46 -0.59 -18.08 2.63
CA ASP A 46 -0.05 -19.37 2.20
C ASP A 46 -0.35 -19.63 0.71
N LEU A 47 -1.54 -19.25 0.24
CA LEU A 47 -1.87 -19.32 -1.19
C LEU A 47 -0.98 -18.39 -2.02
N VAL A 48 -0.84 -17.12 -1.63
CA VAL A 48 0.01 -16.16 -2.35
C VAL A 48 1.47 -16.63 -2.40
N ASP A 49 1.99 -17.15 -1.30
CA ASP A 49 3.36 -17.65 -1.17
C ASP A 49 3.58 -18.92 -1.99
N GLN A 50 2.70 -19.91 -1.87
CA GLN A 50 2.86 -21.18 -2.56
C GLN A 50 2.73 -21.02 -4.08
N VAL A 51 1.73 -20.27 -4.56
CA VAL A 51 1.52 -20.06 -6.00
C VAL A 51 2.59 -19.15 -6.58
N GLY A 52 2.98 -18.10 -5.86
CA GLY A 52 4.08 -17.23 -6.25
C GLY A 52 5.41 -17.97 -6.38
N PHE A 53 5.69 -18.89 -5.46
CA PHE A 53 6.86 -19.75 -5.52
C PHE A 53 6.83 -20.70 -6.73
N MET A 54 5.70 -21.41 -6.91
CA MET A 54 5.53 -22.42 -7.95
C MET A 54 5.62 -21.85 -9.37
N THR A 55 5.06 -20.65 -9.58
CA THR A 55 5.04 -19.96 -10.89
C THR A 55 6.29 -19.12 -11.14
N GLY A 56 7.17 -18.98 -10.14
CA GLY A 56 8.36 -18.13 -10.21
C GLY A 56 8.07 -16.63 -10.09
N LEU A 57 6.80 -16.24 -9.94
CA LEU A 57 6.37 -14.85 -9.76
C LEU A 57 6.89 -14.20 -8.49
N TRP A 58 7.31 -14.97 -7.48
CA TRP A 58 7.89 -14.45 -6.24
C TRP A 58 9.09 -13.51 -6.42
N ARG A 59 9.73 -13.56 -7.59
CA ARG A 59 10.84 -12.68 -7.96
C ARG A 59 10.40 -11.35 -8.57
N SER A 60 9.11 -11.18 -8.85
CA SER A 60 8.57 -9.95 -9.45
C SER A 60 8.21 -8.93 -8.38
N THR A 61 8.38 -7.65 -8.72
CA THR A 61 7.93 -6.53 -7.87
C THR A 61 6.41 -6.57 -7.66
N GLU A 62 5.65 -6.94 -8.68
CA GLU A 62 4.18 -7.07 -8.61
C GLU A 62 3.75 -8.09 -7.56
N TRP A 63 4.43 -9.23 -7.46
CA TRP A 63 4.13 -10.23 -6.45
C TRP A 63 4.53 -9.75 -5.05
N LEU A 64 5.69 -9.10 -4.89
CA LEU A 64 6.11 -8.52 -3.60
C LEU A 64 5.08 -7.50 -3.10
N LEU A 65 4.54 -6.69 -3.99
CA LEU A 65 3.48 -5.74 -3.70
C LEU A 65 2.18 -6.45 -3.31
N LEU A 66 1.74 -7.45 -4.08
CA LEU A 66 0.57 -8.26 -3.72
C LEU A 66 0.72 -8.87 -2.33
N ARG A 67 1.85 -9.53 -2.05
CA ARG A 67 2.10 -10.19 -0.76
C ARG A 67 2.04 -9.22 0.42
N ARG A 68 2.52 -7.98 0.24
CA ARG A 68 2.48 -6.94 1.28
C ARG A 68 1.07 -6.38 1.49
N THR A 69 0.23 -6.38 0.45
CA THR A 69 -1.04 -5.65 0.44
C THR A 69 -2.28 -6.54 0.50
N ILE A 70 -2.18 -7.85 0.31
CA ILE A 70 -3.35 -8.74 0.16
C ILE A 70 -4.25 -8.82 1.41
N LEU A 71 -3.68 -8.65 2.61
CA LEU A 71 -4.41 -8.62 3.88
C LEU A 71 -4.71 -7.19 4.35
N ILE A 72 -4.23 -6.17 3.64
CA ILE A 72 -4.56 -4.79 3.95
C ILE A 72 -6.00 -4.58 3.46
N PRO A 73 -6.98 -4.33 4.36
CA PRO A 73 -8.36 -4.14 3.95
C PRO A 73 -8.45 -3.02 2.93
N MET A 74 -8.77 -3.39 1.68
CA MET A 74 -9.08 -2.43 0.62
C MET A 74 -10.44 -1.80 0.92
N GLY A 75 -10.47 -0.84 1.83
CA GLY A 75 -11.67 -0.14 2.22
C GLY A 75 -11.83 0.07 3.72
N GLU A 76 -11.03 0.96 4.28
CA GLU A 76 -11.65 2.07 5.02
C GLU A 76 -11.47 3.32 4.16
N GLY A 77 -12.60 3.98 3.88
CA GLY A 77 -12.72 5.06 2.91
C GLY A 77 -11.84 6.30 3.19
N PRO A 78 -11.94 7.31 2.32
CA PRO A 78 -11.00 8.42 2.29
C PRO A 78 -10.98 9.16 3.61
N LEU A 79 -9.76 9.52 4.02
CA LEU A 79 -9.41 10.69 4.81
C LEU A 79 -10.60 11.52 5.28
N VAL A 80 -11.04 11.30 6.52
CA VAL A 80 -11.71 12.38 7.25
C VAL A 80 -10.62 13.23 7.87
N GLN A 81 -10.03 14.10 7.05
CA GLN A 81 -9.16 15.18 7.52
C GLN A 81 -10.01 16.10 8.39
N ARG A 82 -9.87 15.98 9.71
CA ARG A 82 -10.42 16.96 10.65
C ARG A 82 -9.35 18.00 10.90
N ARG A 83 -9.75 19.18 11.36
CA ARG A 83 -8.89 20.38 11.46
C ARG A 83 -7.51 20.18 12.09
N SER A 84 -7.29 19.12 12.88
CA SER A 84 -6.04 18.81 13.59
C SER A 84 -5.58 17.36 13.45
N GLU A 85 -6.29 16.53 12.67
CA GLU A 85 -6.10 15.08 12.69
C GLU A 85 -6.35 14.46 11.32
N VAL A 86 -5.56 13.44 11.00
CA VAL A 86 -5.71 12.58 9.84
C VAL A 86 -5.90 11.16 10.32
N ARG A 87 -7.01 10.53 9.93
CA ARG A 87 -7.19 9.09 10.08
C ARG A 87 -6.40 8.37 8.98
N VAL A 88 -5.54 7.46 9.40
CA VAL A 88 -4.78 6.54 8.55
C VAL A 88 -5.26 5.12 8.84
N GLN A 89 -4.87 4.15 8.00
CA GLN A 89 -5.26 2.76 8.19
C GLN A 89 -4.95 2.22 9.59
N ASP A 90 -3.77 2.56 10.14
CA ASP A 90 -3.29 2.02 11.42
C ASP A 90 -3.50 2.96 12.62
N GLY A 91 -4.37 3.97 12.49
CA GLY A 91 -4.72 4.86 13.61
C GLY A 91 -5.01 6.31 13.24
N VAL A 92 -4.66 7.22 14.16
CA VAL A 92 -4.89 8.66 13.99
C VAL A 92 -3.57 9.40 14.18
N LEU A 93 -3.19 10.19 13.18
CA LEU A 93 -2.08 11.12 13.25
C LEU A 93 -2.62 12.50 13.62
N GLY A 94 -2.23 12.97 14.80
CA GLY A 94 -2.48 14.33 15.24
C GLY A 94 -1.38 15.28 14.77
N THR A 95 -1.72 16.55 14.58
CA THR A 95 -0.73 17.61 14.34
C THR A 95 -0.86 18.74 15.37
N HIS A 96 0.02 19.74 15.24
CA HIS A 96 -0.01 20.96 16.02
C HIS A 96 -1.34 21.73 15.84
N ASP A 97 -1.59 22.73 16.70
CA ASP A 97 -2.74 23.62 16.54
C ASP A 97 -2.70 24.36 15.19
N PRO A 98 -3.80 24.42 14.41
CA PRO A 98 -3.85 25.16 13.15
C PRO A 98 -3.31 26.59 13.21
N ALA A 99 -3.50 27.28 14.34
CA ALA A 99 -3.00 28.64 14.55
C ALA A 99 -1.47 28.74 14.60
N LYS A 100 -0.77 27.61 14.78
CA LYS A 100 0.69 27.51 14.77
C LYS A 100 1.26 27.09 13.42
N CYS A 101 0.42 26.87 12.42
CA CYS A 101 0.89 26.57 11.07
C CYS A 101 1.51 27.84 10.50
N ALA A 102 2.84 27.92 10.46
CA ALA A 102 3.52 29.04 9.80
C ALA A 102 3.19 29.02 8.30
N ASP A 103 3.20 30.19 7.66
CA ASP A 103 2.76 30.33 6.26
C ASP A 103 3.57 29.48 5.26
N ASP A 104 4.80 29.11 5.61
CA ASP A 104 5.72 28.32 4.78
C ASP A 104 5.90 26.85 5.24
N ASP A 105 5.20 26.41 6.29
CA ASP A 105 5.28 25.03 6.73
C ASP A 105 4.36 24.14 5.89
N ALA A 106 4.94 23.31 5.02
CA ALA A 106 4.22 22.24 4.35
C ALA A 106 3.66 21.30 5.42
N SER A 107 2.36 21.41 5.66
CA SER A 107 1.59 20.62 6.63
C SER A 107 0.60 19.77 5.86
N LEU A 108 0.81 18.46 5.89
CA LEU A 108 -0.09 17.47 5.28
C LEU A 108 -1.55 17.58 5.78
N ILE A 109 -1.80 18.16 6.96
CA ILE A 109 -3.13 18.30 7.57
C ILE A 109 -3.74 19.70 7.37
N HIS A 110 -2.95 20.76 7.37
CA HIS A 110 -3.50 22.12 7.28
C HIS A 110 -3.40 22.71 5.88
N ARG A 111 -2.35 22.34 5.14
CA ARG A 111 -2.00 22.91 3.83
C ARG A 111 -1.32 21.83 2.96
N PRO A 112 -2.01 20.74 2.62
CA PRO A 112 -1.42 19.72 1.76
C PRO A 112 -1.02 20.33 0.42
N SER A 113 0.17 19.98 -0.08
CA SER A 113 0.62 20.45 -1.37
C SER A 113 -0.19 19.83 -2.50
N ARG A 114 -0.18 20.47 -3.66
CA ARG A 114 -0.87 19.93 -4.84
C ARG A 114 0.03 18.92 -5.55
N HIS A 115 -0.25 17.63 -5.39
CA HIS A 115 0.50 16.55 -6.04
C HIS A 115 -0.42 15.42 -6.55
N PRO A 116 0.03 14.56 -7.49
CA PRO A 116 -0.82 13.56 -8.15
C PRO A 116 -1.58 12.62 -7.20
N LEU A 117 -0.97 12.31 -6.06
CA LEU A 117 -1.52 11.41 -5.04
C LEU A 117 -2.12 12.16 -3.84
N GLN A 118 -2.36 13.47 -3.91
CA GLN A 118 -2.84 14.27 -2.76
C GLN A 118 -4.17 13.78 -2.17
N SER A 119 -4.99 13.10 -2.97
CA SER A 119 -6.30 12.57 -2.59
C SER A 119 -6.30 11.07 -2.36
N ALA A 120 -5.16 10.41 -2.55
CA ALA A 120 -5.02 8.99 -2.32
C ALA A 120 -5.14 8.68 -0.81
N PRO A 121 -5.66 7.49 -0.45
CA PRO A 121 -5.63 6.99 0.92
C PRO A 121 -4.23 7.04 1.54
N MET A 122 -4.14 7.19 2.85
CA MET A 122 -2.86 7.26 3.58
C MET A 122 -2.66 6.08 4.53
N ALA A 123 -1.42 5.60 4.60
CA ALA A 123 -0.98 4.56 5.53
C ALA A 123 0.23 5.04 6.34
N TRP A 124 0.27 4.70 7.62
CA TRP A 124 1.35 5.09 8.52
C TRP A 124 2.26 3.91 8.83
N HIS A 125 3.51 3.99 8.41
CA HIS A 125 4.50 2.97 8.71
C HIS A 125 5.21 3.30 10.02
N ALA A 126 4.68 2.81 11.14
CA ALA A 126 5.16 3.17 12.48
C ALA A 126 6.66 2.92 12.70
N GLU A 127 7.20 1.82 12.19
CA GLU A 127 8.63 1.47 12.36
C GLU A 127 9.58 2.44 11.65
N LEU A 128 9.18 2.93 10.46
CA LEU A 128 9.97 3.88 9.67
C LEU A 128 9.65 5.33 10.04
N GLY A 129 8.53 5.54 10.74
CA GLY A 129 7.99 6.86 11.02
C GLY A 129 7.68 7.64 9.73
N LEU A 130 7.16 6.93 8.72
CA LEU A 130 6.88 7.43 7.37
C LEU A 130 5.38 7.35 7.07
N LEU A 131 4.88 8.38 6.40
CA LEU A 131 3.52 8.44 5.89
C LEU A 131 3.54 8.17 4.38
N GLU A 132 2.65 7.28 3.95
CA GLU A 132 2.54 6.87 2.56
C GLU A 132 1.15 7.18 1.99
N ARG A 133 1.07 7.24 0.67
CA ARG A 133 -0.13 7.33 -0.16
C ARG A 133 -0.32 6.03 -0.92
N ILE A 134 -1.51 5.47 -0.89
CA ILE A 134 -1.85 4.25 -1.64
C ILE A 134 -2.50 4.66 -2.95
N CYS A 135 -1.81 4.50 -4.08
CA CYS A 135 -2.37 4.89 -5.38
C CYS A 135 -3.55 3.99 -5.80
N GLY A 136 -4.24 4.35 -6.88
CA GLY A 136 -5.37 3.56 -7.41
C GLY A 136 -4.99 2.13 -7.84
N HIS A 137 -3.70 1.83 -7.98
CA HIS A 137 -3.17 0.50 -8.29
C HIS A 137 -2.80 -0.30 -7.03
N GLY A 138 -2.98 0.28 -5.84
CA GLY A 138 -2.63 -0.35 -4.56
C GLY A 138 -1.14 -0.26 -4.19
N ILE A 139 -0.35 0.56 -4.89
CA ILE A 139 1.07 0.77 -4.61
C ILE A 139 1.22 1.84 -3.54
N HIS A 140 2.11 1.60 -2.58
CA HIS A 140 2.47 2.55 -1.55
C HIS A 140 3.55 3.50 -2.07
N HIS A 141 3.27 4.80 -2.00
CA HIS A 141 4.18 5.87 -2.37
C HIS A 141 4.47 6.72 -1.14
N PRO A 142 5.71 7.19 -0.92
CA PRO A 142 5.97 8.19 0.09
C PRO A 142 5.08 9.44 -0.11
N ASP A 143 4.45 9.92 0.95
CA ASP A 143 3.69 11.18 0.88
C ASP A 143 4.64 12.36 0.69
N LEU A 144 4.42 13.20 -0.33
CA LEU A 144 5.35 14.27 -0.68
C LEU A 144 5.42 15.36 0.39
N ASP A 145 4.33 15.63 1.11
CA ASP A 145 4.32 16.60 2.21
C ASP A 145 5.08 16.06 3.43
N ALA A 146 4.91 14.77 3.73
CA ALA A 146 5.66 14.07 4.77
C ALA A 146 7.16 14.00 4.45
N LEU A 147 7.53 13.75 3.20
CA LEU A 147 8.93 13.82 2.75
C LEU A 147 9.50 15.23 2.91
N ALA A 148 8.75 16.26 2.48
CA ALA A 148 9.18 17.64 2.65
C ALA A 148 9.40 17.99 4.12
N TYR A 149 8.51 17.54 5.01
CA TYR A 149 8.65 17.69 6.45
C TYR A 149 9.87 16.93 7.00
N ALA A 150 10.10 15.69 6.57
CA ALA A 150 11.26 14.90 6.97
C ALA A 150 12.59 15.56 6.54
N ARG A 151 12.67 16.08 5.31
CA ARG A 151 13.84 16.84 4.84
C ARG A 151 14.14 18.05 5.72
N ARG A 152 13.09 18.80 6.11
CA ARG A 152 13.23 19.99 6.98
C ARG A 152 13.63 19.64 8.42
N THR A 153 13.06 18.58 8.99
CA THR A 153 13.18 18.29 10.44
C THR A 153 14.24 17.24 10.79
N ARG A 154 14.54 16.32 9.87
CA ARG A 154 15.50 15.23 10.04
C ARG A 154 16.70 15.32 9.10
N GLY A 155 16.68 16.26 8.16
CA GLY A 155 17.73 16.50 7.18
C GLY A 155 17.43 15.90 5.80
N THR A 156 17.98 16.53 4.77
CA THR A 156 17.71 16.19 3.36
C THR A 156 18.00 14.73 3.02
N SER A 157 19.11 14.18 3.52
CA SER A 157 19.52 12.80 3.24
C SER A 157 18.50 11.77 3.72
N VAL A 158 17.87 12.00 4.88
CA VAL A 158 16.83 11.10 5.42
C VAL A 158 15.57 11.16 4.55
N GLY A 159 15.19 12.35 4.10
CA GLY A 159 14.05 12.49 3.20
C GLY A 159 14.30 11.89 1.81
N ASP A 160 15.53 11.93 1.31
CA ASP A 160 15.89 11.31 0.03
C ASP A 160 15.95 9.78 0.11
N GLU A 161 16.36 9.23 1.26
CA GLU A 161 16.26 7.79 1.53
C GLU A 161 14.80 7.32 1.52
N PHE A 162 13.91 8.05 2.22
CA PHE A 162 12.48 7.74 2.22
C PHE A 162 11.78 8.02 0.88
N ALA A 163 12.37 8.81 -0.01
CA ALA A 163 11.80 9.07 -1.33
C ALA A 163 11.96 7.89 -2.29
N GLN A 164 12.87 6.95 -2.02
CA GLN A 164 13.09 5.77 -2.85
C GLN A 164 11.93 4.79 -2.68
N HIS A 165 11.24 4.48 -3.78
CA HIS A 165 10.11 3.55 -3.79
C HIS A 165 9.91 2.96 -5.18
N ASP A 166 9.24 1.82 -5.23
CA ASP A 166 8.78 1.24 -6.49
C ASP A 166 7.56 2.04 -6.99
N CYS A 167 7.68 2.69 -8.15
CA CYS A 167 6.60 3.44 -8.79
C CYS A 167 6.39 2.96 -10.23
N ASP A 168 5.14 2.74 -10.59
CA ASP A 168 4.69 2.42 -11.96
C ASP A 168 4.51 3.68 -12.84
N GLY A 169 4.84 4.85 -12.30
CA GLY A 169 4.72 6.15 -12.96
C GLY A 169 3.50 6.98 -12.55
N CYS A 170 2.58 6.45 -11.72
CA CYS A 170 1.42 7.20 -11.24
C CYS A 170 1.77 8.39 -10.33
N CYS A 171 2.98 8.39 -9.76
CA CYS A 171 3.53 9.46 -8.94
C CYS A 171 4.02 10.70 -9.75
N GLY A 172 4.06 10.62 -11.08
CA GLY A 172 4.54 11.68 -11.98
C GLY A 172 6.02 11.50 -12.40
N LYS A 173 6.39 12.03 -13.58
CA LYS A 173 7.69 11.78 -14.24
C LYS A 173 8.93 12.36 -13.55
N GLU A 174 8.78 13.13 -12.46
CA GLU A 174 9.92 13.79 -11.78
C GLU A 174 10.55 12.95 -10.66
N ASN A 175 9.96 11.81 -10.28
CA ASN A 175 10.44 10.96 -9.19
C ASN A 175 10.91 9.58 -9.69
N ARG A 176 11.86 9.57 -10.63
CA ARG A 176 12.57 8.36 -11.07
C ARG A 176 14.05 8.46 -10.77
#